data_AF-A0A0K9NNK3-F1
#
_entry.id   AF-A0A0K9NNK3-F1
#
_cell.length_a   1.000
_cell.length_b   1.000
_cell.length_c   1.000
_cell.angle_alpha   90.00
_cell.angle_beta   90.00
_cell.angle_gamma   90.00
#
_symmetry.space_group_name_H-M   'P 1'
#
loop_
_entity.id
_entity.type
_entity.pdbx_description
1 polymer ?
#
loop_
_entity_poly.entity_id
_entity_poly.type
_entity_poly.pdbx_seq_one_letter_code
_entity_poly.pdbx_strand_id
1 'polypeptide(L)'
;MSQIEDISVRKGARSCEEDVLLTRYIEKHGEGNWSHVPARAGLRRCRKSCRLRWLNYLQPNIKRGHFSADEVDMIIRLHNLLGNKYLIITTHVVSGH
;
A
#
# COMPACT_ATOMS: atom_id res chain seq x y z
N MET A 1 -9.67 16.56 -27.55
CA MET A 1 -10.15 17.10 -26.27
C MET A 1 -11.02 16.05 -25.61
N SER A 2 -10.63 15.56 -24.44
CA SER A 2 -11.57 14.97 -23.47
C SER A 2 -11.01 15.26 -22.10
N GLN A 3 -11.73 16.11 -21.39
CA GLN A 3 -11.32 16.85 -20.20
C GLN A 3 -10.62 15.99 -19.16
N ILE A 4 -9.40 16.39 -18.79
CA ILE A 4 -8.90 16.16 -17.43
C ILE A 4 -9.75 17.08 -16.56
N GLU A 5 -10.87 16.57 -16.04
CA GLU A 5 -11.56 17.27 -14.97
C GLU A 5 -10.60 17.34 -13.78
N ASP A 6 -10.23 18.56 -13.40
CA ASP A 6 -9.53 18.87 -12.16
C ASP A 6 -10.47 18.58 -10.98
N ILE A 7 -10.73 17.29 -10.74
CA ILE A 7 -11.41 16.83 -9.54
C ILE A 7 -10.38 16.97 -8.42
N SER A 8 -10.49 18.03 -7.64
CA SER A 8 -9.63 18.28 -6.49
C SER A 8 -9.40 16.99 -5.70
N VAL A 9 -8.18 16.47 -5.79
CA VAL A 9 -7.80 15.20 -5.15
C VAL A 9 -7.92 15.41 -3.65
N ARG A 10 -8.72 14.58 -2.97
CA ARG A 10 -8.86 14.69 -1.51
C ARG A 10 -7.51 14.43 -0.85
N LYS A 11 -6.96 15.48 -0.23
CA LYS A 11 -5.81 15.43 0.67
C LYS A 11 -6.37 15.21 2.09
N GLY A 12 -5.87 14.19 2.78
CA GLY A 12 -6.35 13.85 4.13
C GLY A 12 -6.43 12.35 4.37
N ALA A 13 -6.81 11.99 5.61
CA ALA A 13 -6.98 10.62 6.06
C ALA A 13 -7.90 9.83 5.10
N ARG A 14 -7.55 8.57 4.87
CA ARG A 14 -8.37 7.60 4.12
C ARG A 14 -9.59 7.24 4.96
N SER A 15 -10.78 7.29 4.38
CA SER A 15 -11.99 6.81 5.06
C SER A 15 -12.14 5.30 4.88
N CYS A 16 -12.89 4.66 5.79
CA CYS A 16 -13.18 3.23 5.71
C CYS A 16 -13.96 2.89 4.43
N GLU A 17 -14.87 3.77 4.01
CA GLU A 17 -15.66 3.60 2.78
C GLU A 17 -14.77 3.62 1.54
N GLU A 18 -13.78 4.52 1.49
CA GLU A 18 -12.81 4.55 0.38
C GLU A 18 -11.99 3.26 0.31
N ASP A 19 -11.66 2.66 1.44
CA ASP A 19 -10.94 1.40 1.50
C ASP A 19 -11.81 0.23 1.05
N VAL A 20 -13.10 0.18 1.46
CA VAL A 20 -14.05 -0.83 1.00
C VAL A 20 -14.25 -0.76 -0.51
N LEU A 21 -14.40 0.44 -1.08
CA LEU A 21 -14.52 0.63 -2.53
C LEU A 21 -13.26 0.17 -3.27
N LEU A 22 -12.08 0.51 -2.75
CA LEU A 22 -10.82 0.08 -3.34
C LEU A 22 -10.66 -1.44 -3.30
N THR A 23 -10.93 -2.07 -2.16
CA THR A 23 -10.86 -3.52 -1.97
C THR A 23 -11.81 -4.25 -2.91
N ARG A 24 -13.10 -3.87 -2.92
CA ARG A 24 -14.09 -4.49 -3.80
C ARG A 24 -13.73 -4.38 -5.27
N TYR A 25 -13.20 -3.22 -5.69
CA TYR A 25 -12.75 -3.05 -7.07
C TYR A 25 -11.61 -4.02 -7.42
N ILE A 26 -10.61 -4.14 -6.54
CA ILE A 26 -9.44 -4.99 -6.78
C ILE A 26 -9.82 -6.47 -6.71
N GLU A 27 -10.68 -6.88 -5.78
CA GLU A 27 -11.21 -8.25 -5.72
C GLU A 27 -11.95 -8.63 -7.00
N LYS A 28 -12.69 -7.69 -7.60
CA LYS A 28 -13.46 -7.93 -8.83
C LYS A 28 -12.61 -7.88 -10.10
N HIS A 29 -11.62 -7.00 -10.17
CA HIS A 29 -10.88 -6.71 -11.41
C HIS A 29 -9.41 -7.17 -11.39
N GLY A 30 -8.94 -7.70 -10.27
CA GLY A 30 -7.54 -8.03 -10.05
C GLY A 30 -6.69 -6.83 -9.65
N GLU A 31 -5.51 -7.13 -9.12
CA GLU A 31 -4.50 -6.12 -8.79
C GLU A 31 -3.76 -5.66 -10.06
N GLY A 32 -3.61 -4.35 -10.23
CA GLY A 32 -2.87 -3.76 -11.36
C GLY A 32 -3.59 -2.60 -12.03
N ASN A 33 -3.01 -2.08 -13.12
CA ASN A 33 -3.58 -0.98 -13.91
C ASN A 33 -4.08 0.22 -13.09
N TRP A 34 -3.28 0.61 -12.09
CA TRP A 34 -3.57 1.68 -11.12
C TRP A 34 -3.98 3.03 -11.75
N SER A 35 -3.67 3.25 -13.02
CA SER A 35 -4.07 4.41 -13.80
C SER A 35 -5.57 4.65 -13.84
N HIS A 36 -6.37 3.58 -13.91
CA HIS A 36 -7.82 3.68 -14.01
C HIS A 36 -8.54 3.33 -12.71
N VAL A 37 -7.83 2.78 -11.73
CA VAL A 37 -8.40 2.36 -10.45
C VAL A 37 -9.19 3.48 -9.76
N PRO A 38 -8.68 4.72 -9.59
CA PRO A 38 -9.43 5.72 -8.85
C PRO A 38 -10.76 6.08 -9.52
N ALA A 39 -10.74 6.32 -10.84
CA ALA A 39 -11.94 6.67 -11.59
C ALA A 39 -12.95 5.52 -11.60
N ARG A 40 -12.50 4.29 -11.84
CA ARG A 40 -13.39 3.11 -11.94
C ARG A 40 -13.91 2.61 -10.60
N ALA A 41 -13.15 2.81 -9.52
CA ALA A 41 -13.59 2.51 -8.15
C ALA A 41 -14.45 3.62 -7.53
N GLY A 42 -14.69 4.73 -8.24
CA GLY A 42 -15.45 5.88 -7.72
C GLY A 42 -14.71 6.67 -6.63
N LEU A 43 -13.38 6.62 -6.61
CA LEU A 43 -12.53 7.26 -5.61
C LEU A 43 -12.04 8.63 -6.09
N ARG A 44 -12.20 9.66 -5.25
CA ARG A 44 -11.62 10.99 -5.47
C ARG A 44 -10.17 11.07 -4.97
N ARG A 45 -9.36 10.08 -5.34
CA ARG A 45 -7.95 9.90 -4.94
C ARG A 45 -7.05 9.77 -6.16
N CYS A 46 -5.76 10.06 -6.01
CA CYS A 46 -4.80 9.85 -7.09
C CYS A 46 -4.35 8.38 -7.17
N ARG A 47 -3.88 7.97 -8.36
CA ARG A 47 -3.26 6.66 -8.63
C ARG A 47 -2.30 6.22 -7.52
N LYS A 48 -1.34 7.09 -7.17
CA LYS A 48 -0.29 6.82 -6.19
C LYS A 48 -0.89 6.49 -4.82
N SER A 49 -1.91 7.23 -4.41
CA SER A 49 -2.61 6.99 -3.14
C SER A 49 -3.27 5.60 -3.14
N CYS A 50 -4.02 5.25 -4.19
CA CYS A 50 -4.70 3.94 -4.27
C CYS A 50 -3.72 2.78 -4.25
N ARG A 51 -2.63 2.88 -5.02
CA ARG A 51 -1.58 1.86 -5.03
C ARG A 51 -0.95 1.68 -3.64
N LEU A 52 -0.52 2.78 -3.00
CA LEU A 52 0.10 2.70 -1.67
C LEU A 52 -0.86 2.19 -0.60
N ARG A 53 -2.14 2.59 -0.66
CA ARG A 53 -3.12 2.11 0.33
C ARG A 53 -3.34 0.60 0.22
N TRP A 54 -3.45 0.08 -1.00
CA TRP A 54 -3.56 -1.36 -1.21
C TRP A 54 -2.33 -2.10 -0.69
N LEU A 55 -1.15 -1.77 -1.21
CA LEU A 55 0.10 -2.47 -0.92
C LEU A 55 0.54 -2.38 0.54
N ASN A 56 0.18 -1.31 1.26
CA ASN A 56 0.66 -1.09 2.63
C ASN A 56 -0.38 -1.43 3.71
N TYR A 57 -1.67 -1.46 3.38
CA TYR A 57 -2.72 -1.59 4.40
C TYR A 57 -3.83 -2.57 4.07
N LEU A 58 -4.26 -2.69 2.81
CA LEU A 58 -5.47 -3.45 2.48
C LEU A 58 -5.18 -4.87 1.96
N GLN A 59 -4.05 -5.08 1.29
CA GLN A 59 -3.71 -6.39 0.73
C GLN A 59 -3.73 -7.48 1.83
N PRO A 60 -4.36 -8.65 1.57
CA PRO A 60 -4.58 -9.67 2.60
C PRO A 60 -3.28 -10.24 3.17
N ASN A 61 -2.21 -10.29 2.37
CA ASN A 61 -0.94 -10.91 2.73
C ASN A 61 0.00 -9.99 3.55
N ILE A 62 -0.48 -8.84 4.01
CA ILE A 62 0.32 -7.93 4.82
C ILE A 62 0.29 -8.40 6.28
N LYS A 63 1.46 -8.64 6.88
CA LYS A 63 1.59 -8.89 8.32
C LYS A 63 1.09 -7.65 9.08
N ARG A 64 -0.04 -7.78 9.79
CA ARG A 64 -0.61 -6.74 10.66
C ARG A 64 -0.32 -7.12 12.11
N GLY A 65 0.62 -6.44 12.77
CA GLY A 65 0.97 -6.73 14.15
C GLY A 65 2.36 -6.21 14.55
N HIS A 66 2.75 -6.51 15.78
CA HIS A 66 4.11 -6.24 16.27
C HIS A 66 5.08 -7.25 15.67
N PHE A 67 6.30 -6.80 15.38
CA PHE A 67 7.40 -7.70 15.07
C PHE A 67 7.70 -8.57 16.31
N SER A 68 7.99 -9.84 16.09
CA SER A 68 8.53 -10.72 17.13
C SER A 68 9.90 -10.21 17.61
N ALA A 69 10.32 -10.60 18.81
CA ALA A 69 11.62 -10.22 19.34
C ALA A 69 12.77 -10.60 18.38
N ASP A 70 12.68 -11.76 17.74
CA ASP A 70 13.66 -12.25 16.76
C ASP A 70 13.66 -11.39 15.48
N GLU A 71 12.49 -10.98 14.97
CA GLU A 71 12.39 -10.07 13.83
C GLU A 71 12.97 -8.70 14.17
N VAL A 72 12.74 -8.18 15.38
CA VAL A 72 13.33 -6.90 15.84
C VAL A 72 14.85 -6.99 15.93
N ASP A 73 15.37 -8.06 16.53
CA ASP A 73 16.81 -8.29 16.68
C ASP A 73 17.49 -8.45 15.30
N MET A 74 16.83 -9.13 14.36
CA MET A 74 17.26 -9.20 12.96
C MET A 74 17.28 -7.83 12.27
N ILE A 75 16.24 -7.00 12.47
CA ILE A 75 16.21 -5.63 11.95
C ILE A 75 17.40 -4.82 12.46
N ILE A 76 17.69 -4.89 13.76
CA ILE A 76 18.80 -4.16 14.39
C ILE A 76 20.14 -4.64 13.82
N ARG A 77 20.36 -5.95 13.75
CA ARG A 77 21.60 -6.53 13.18
C ARG A 77 21.79 -6.11 11.73
N LEU A 78 20.75 -6.24 10.91
CA LEU A 78 20.81 -5.88 9.49
C LEU A 78 21.03 -4.37 9.30
N HIS A 79 20.39 -3.52 10.13
CA HIS A 79 20.61 -2.08 10.08
C HIS A 79 22.06 -1.71 10.43
N ASN A 80 22.65 -2.33 11.45
CA ASN A 80 24.04 -2.09 11.82
C ASN A 80 25.02 -2.55 10.72
N LEU A 81 24.70 -3.63 10.00
CA LEU A 81 25.55 -4.16 8.93
C LEU A 81 25.40 -3.40 7.60
N LEU A 82 24.18 -3.01 7.23
CA LEU A 82 23.85 -2.51 5.90
C LEU A 82 23.53 -1.02 5.87
N GLY A 83 23.36 -0.38 7.02
CA GLY A 83 22.89 1.00 7.15
C GLY A 83 21.41 1.14 6.80
N ASN A 84 21.00 2.34 6.35
CA ASN A 84 19.61 2.68 6.03
C ASN A 84 19.11 2.07 4.69
N LYS A 85 19.36 0.79 4.46
CA LYS A 85 18.91 0.03 3.28
C LYS A 85 17.57 -0.67 3.58
N TYR A 86 16.57 0.13 3.95
CA TYR A 86 15.28 -0.34 4.45
C TYR A 86 14.63 -1.41 3.56
N LEU A 87 14.65 -1.24 2.23
CA LEU A 87 14.08 -2.21 1.29
C LEU A 87 14.70 -3.62 1.44
N ILE A 88 16.02 -3.71 1.57
CA ILE A 88 16.74 -4.99 1.73
C ILE A 88 16.40 -5.62 3.07
N ILE A 89 16.40 -4.82 4.14
CA ILE A 89 16.10 -5.26 5.50
C ILE A 89 14.66 -5.79 5.56
N THR A 90 13.70 -5.05 5.01
CA THR A 90 12.29 -5.45 4.94
C THR A 90 12.12 -6.74 4.15
N THR A 91 12.80 -6.92 3.00
CA THR A 91 12.73 -8.20 2.28
C THR A 91 13.21 -9.36 3.14
N HIS A 92 14.32 -9.25 3.86
CA HIS A 92 14.80 -10.35 4.71
C HIS A 92 13.86 -10.68 5.87
N VAL A 93 13.25 -9.67 6.49
CA VAL A 93 12.36 -9.85 7.64
C VAL A 93 10.99 -10.36 7.22
N VAL A 94 10.50 -9.93 6.05
CA VAL A 94 9.16 -10.27 5.56
C VAL A 94 9.15 -11.55 4.72
N SER A 95 10.23 -11.86 3.98
CA SER A 95 10.35 -13.05 3.13
C SER A 95 10.86 -14.31 3.85
N GLY A 96 11.14 -14.23 5.16
CA GLY A 96 11.53 -15.39 5.98
C GLY A 96 10.36 -16.31 6.37
N HIS A 97 9.18 -16.17 5.77
CA HIS A 97 7.98 -16.99 5.98
C HIS A 97 7.26 -17.21 4.63
#